data_AF-A0A940RA30-F1
#
_entry.id   AF-A0A940RA30-F1
#
_cell.length_a   1.000
_cell.length_b   1.000
_cell.length_c   1.000
_cell.angle_alpha   90.00
_cell.angle_beta   90.00
_cell.angle_gamma   90.00
#
_symmetry.space_group_name_H-M   'P 1'
#
loop_
_entity.id
_entity.type
_entity.pdbx_description
1 polymer ?
#
loop_
_entity_poly.entity_id
_entity_poly.type
_entity_poly.pdbx_seq_one_letter_code
_entity_poly.pdbx_strand_id
1 'polypeptide(L)'
;NKEFAISSSITGCNVITVIEELIANSLLQTEQGVQLVMDPNTAHRLINEIARAVENHPEVASQPILLTSPTSRRHLYKLTSRFIPQLVVLSHNELTSDADVQSVALVEMSHAG
;
A
#
# COMPACT_ATOMS: atom_id res chain seq x y z
N ASN A 1 -0.02 -18.79 -4.18
CA ASN A 1 1.21 -18.13 -4.66
C ASN A 1 0.89 -17.15 -5.77
N LYS A 2 0.64 -15.88 -5.41
CA LYS A 2 0.56 -14.75 -6.36
C LYS A 2 1.96 -14.14 -6.55
N GLU A 3 2.98 -14.99 -6.68
CA GLU A 3 4.39 -14.60 -6.88
C GLU A 3 4.79 -14.58 -8.36
N PHE A 4 3.84 -14.80 -9.27
CA PHE A 4 4.12 -14.86 -10.70
C PHE A 4 3.31 -13.81 -11.46
N ALA A 5 3.87 -12.60 -11.53
CA ALA A 5 3.74 -11.65 -12.66
C ALA A 5 4.53 -10.35 -12.40
N ILE A 6 5.82 -10.43 -12.09
CA ILE A 6 6.72 -9.27 -12.19
C ILE A 6 8.05 -9.73 -12.82
N SER A 7 7.96 -10.19 -14.07
CA SER A 7 9.10 -10.54 -14.93
C SER A 7 8.91 -9.91 -16.31
N SER A 8 8.51 -8.65 -16.31
CA SER A 8 8.57 -7.78 -17.47
C SER A 8 8.99 -6.44 -16.90
N SER A 9 10.08 -5.86 -17.39
CA SER A 9 10.54 -4.52 -17.03
C SER A 9 9.31 -3.60 -16.88
N ILE A 10 9.10 -3.07 -15.68
CA ILE A 10 8.00 -2.14 -15.41
C ILE A 10 8.40 -0.82 -16.07
N THR A 11 8.19 -0.73 -17.38
CA THR A 11 8.37 0.50 -18.15
C THR A 11 7.11 1.34 -17.98
N GLY A 12 7.08 2.17 -16.94
CA GLY A 12 5.97 3.08 -16.63
C GLY A 12 4.84 2.41 -15.84
N CYS A 13 4.87 2.47 -14.50
CA CYS A 13 3.70 2.14 -13.68
C CYS A 13 3.13 3.36 -12.95
N ASN A 14 1.81 3.46 -12.99
CA ASN A 14 1.05 4.39 -12.17
C ASN A 14 0.82 3.75 -10.79
N VAL A 15 1.22 4.45 -9.73
CA VAL A 15 1.12 3.96 -8.35
C VAL A 15 0.32 4.90 -7.48
N ILE A 16 -0.31 4.31 -6.47
CA ILE A 16 -0.87 5.04 -5.34
C ILE A 16 0.16 4.95 -4.22
N THR A 17 0.59 6.09 -3.71
CA THR A 17 1.52 6.15 -2.57
C THR A 17 0.72 6.35 -1.29
N VAL A 18 1.19 5.83 -0.16
CA VAL A 18 0.57 6.06 1.15
C VAL A 18 1.59 6.65 2.12
N ILE A 19 1.17 7.63 2.92
CA ILE A 19 1.97 8.11 4.04
C ILE A 19 1.89 7.13 5.20
N GLU A 20 3.05 6.66 5.62
CA GLU A 20 3.17 5.50 6.50
C GLU A 20 3.35 5.86 7.96
N GLU A 21 3.37 7.14 8.32
CA GLU A 21 3.57 7.58 9.70
C GLU A 21 2.60 6.88 10.66
N LEU A 22 1.32 6.80 10.28
CA LEU A 22 0.30 6.10 11.03
C LEU A 22 0.62 4.59 11.18
N ILE A 23 1.06 3.94 10.11
CA ILE A 23 1.39 2.51 10.11
C ILE A 23 2.61 2.27 10.97
N ALA A 24 3.69 3.02 10.76
CA ALA A 24 4.94 2.93 11.50
C ALA A 24 4.73 3.11 13.01
N ASN A 25 3.93 4.10 13.41
CA ASN A 25 3.58 4.33 14.82
C ASN A 25 2.67 3.24 15.40
N SER A 26 1.97 2.50 14.55
CA SER A 26 1.13 1.37 14.92
C SER A 26 1.88 0.03 14.92
N LEU A 27 3.17 0.00 14.57
CA LEU A 27 3.98 -1.23 14.61
C LEU A 27 4.53 -1.44 16.02
N LEU A 28 4.11 -2.53 16.66
CA LEU A 28 4.59 -2.94 17.97
C LEU A 28 5.57 -4.11 17.82
N GLN A 29 6.77 -3.97 18.38
CA GLN A 29 7.70 -5.09 18.54
C GLN A 29 7.21 -5.99 19.67
N THR A 30 6.94 -7.26 19.35
CA THR A 30 6.58 -8.28 20.35
C THR A 30 7.62 -9.41 20.32
N GLU A 31 7.54 -10.33 21.28
CA GLU A 31 8.36 -11.56 21.29
C GLU A 31 8.13 -12.44 20.04
N GLN A 32 6.94 -12.34 19.44
CA GLN A 32 6.58 -13.05 18.21
C GLN A 32 6.90 -12.25 16.93
N GLY A 33 7.61 -11.13 17.06
CA GLY A 33 7.98 -10.22 15.97
C GLY A 33 7.11 -8.97 15.90
N VAL A 34 7.26 -8.23 14.80
CA VAL A 34 6.54 -6.96 14.58
C VAL A 34 5.07 -7.25 14.24
N GLN A 35 4.16 -6.64 14.98
CA GLN A 35 2.71 -6.72 14.79
C GLN A 35 2.14 -5.33 14.50
N LEU A 36 1.09 -5.27 13.67
CA LEU A 36 0.32 -4.03 13.47
C LEU A 36 -0.78 -3.98 14.54
N VAL A 37 -0.71 -2.97 15.41
CA VAL A 37 -1.70 -2.70 16.47
C VAL A 37 -2.34 -1.35 16.16
N MET A 38 -3.58 -1.39 15.67
CA MET A 38 -4.29 -0.21 15.19
C MET A 38 -5.76 -0.26 15.62
N ASP A 39 -6.31 0.90 15.98
CA ASP A 39 -7.75 1.04 16.24
C ASP A 39 -8.58 0.64 14.99
N PRO A 40 -9.66 -0.16 15.14
CA PRO A 40 -10.47 -0.61 14.01
C PRO A 40 -11.08 0.52 13.16
N ASN A 41 -11.41 1.67 13.74
CA ASN A 41 -11.94 2.80 12.96
C ASN A 41 -10.84 3.45 12.14
N THR A 42 -9.65 3.59 12.71
CA THR A 42 -8.45 4.06 11.99
C THR A 42 -8.07 3.12 10.85
N ALA A 43 -8.11 1.81 11.08
CA ALA A 43 -7.91 0.80 10.04
C ALA A 43 -8.94 0.92 8.90
N HIS A 44 -10.24 1.01 9.24
CA HIS A 44 -11.30 1.19 8.24
C HIS A 44 -11.15 2.48 7.44
N ARG A 45 -10.82 3.59 8.11
CA ARG A 45 -10.59 4.88 7.42
C ARG A 45 -9.44 4.76 6.42
N LEU A 46 -8.31 4.17 6.82
CA LEU A 46 -7.19 3.96 5.89
C LEU A 46 -7.58 3.09 4.69
N ILE A 47 -8.28 1.98 4.92
CA ILE A 47 -8.77 1.11 3.82
C ILE A 47 -9.68 1.90 2.87
N ASN A 48 -10.58 2.73 3.41
CA ASN A 48 -11.50 3.53 2.62
C ASN A 48 -10.77 4.61 1.82
N GLU A 49 -9.78 5.30 2.39
CA GLU A 49 -8.99 6.29 1.65
C GLU A 49 -8.21 5.64 0.50
N ILE A 50 -7.64 4.45 0.72
CA ILE A 50 -7.00 3.68 -0.36
C ILE A 50 -8.02 3.29 -1.44
N ALA A 51 -9.20 2.79 -1.05
CA ALA A 51 -10.24 2.43 -2.01
C ALA A 51 -10.71 3.64 -2.83
N ARG A 52 -10.93 4.79 -2.20
CA ARG A 52 -11.28 6.05 -2.87
C ARG A 52 -10.20 6.50 -3.83
N ALA A 53 -8.92 6.39 -3.45
CA ALA A 53 -7.81 6.71 -4.34
C ALA A 53 -7.83 5.82 -5.59
N VAL A 54 -8.13 4.52 -5.45
CA VAL A 54 -8.29 3.61 -6.60
C VAL A 54 -9.49 4.01 -7.47
N GLU A 55 -10.64 4.29 -6.86
CA GLU A 55 -11.88 4.63 -7.58
C GLU A 55 -11.76 5.94 -8.38
N ASN A 56 -11.05 6.93 -7.84
CA ASN A 56 -10.86 8.23 -8.47
C ASN A 56 -9.84 8.23 -9.62
N HIS A 57 -9.06 7.16 -9.77
CA HIS A 57 -7.99 7.04 -10.78
C HIS A 57 -8.24 5.81 -11.67
N PRO A 58 -9.13 5.93 -12.68
CA PRO A 58 -9.48 4.81 -13.55
C PRO A 58 -8.27 4.22 -14.31
N GLU A 59 -7.21 4.99 -14.51
CA GLU A 59 -5.94 4.55 -15.11
C GLU A 59 -5.22 3.46 -14.31
N VAL A 60 -5.51 3.31 -13.01
CA VAL A 60 -4.94 2.24 -12.15
C VAL A 60 -5.98 1.23 -11.67
N ALA A 61 -7.28 1.43 -11.96
CA ALA A 61 -8.35 0.65 -11.37
C ALA A 61 -8.32 -0.86 -11.68
N SER A 62 -7.76 -1.25 -12.84
CA SER A 62 -7.67 -2.66 -13.25
C SER A 62 -6.69 -3.48 -12.41
N GLN A 63 -5.57 -2.88 -12.02
CA GLN A 63 -4.56 -3.48 -11.16
C GLN A 63 -3.86 -2.37 -10.36
N PRO A 64 -4.49 -1.88 -9.28
CA PRO A 64 -3.91 -0.80 -8.52
C PRO A 64 -2.67 -1.28 -7.79
N ILE A 65 -1.62 -0.46 -7.80
CA ILE A 65 -0.37 -0.72 -7.09
C ILE A 65 -0.26 0.29 -5.96
N LEU A 66 -0.30 -0.18 -4.72
CA LEU A 66 0.04 0.58 -3.53
C LEU A 66 1.55 0.49 -3.28
N LEU A 67 2.25 1.61 -3.42
CA LEU A 67 3.69 1.70 -3.13
C LEU A 67 3.92 2.16 -1.70
N THR A 68 4.79 1.45 -0.98
CA THR A 68 5.06 1.65 0.45
C THR A 68 6.51 1.26 0.82
N SER A 69 6.90 1.36 2.08
CA SER A 69 8.20 0.96 2.59
C SER A 69 8.25 -0.55 2.84
N PRO A 70 9.44 -1.15 2.84
CA PRO A 70 9.62 -2.58 3.12
C PRO A 70 9.02 -3.03 4.46
N THR A 71 9.07 -2.18 5.49
CA THR A 71 8.57 -2.48 6.84
C THR A 71 7.05 -2.49 6.89
N SER A 72 6.38 -1.58 6.17
CA SER A 72 4.91 -1.46 6.14
C SER A 72 4.25 -2.44 5.17
N ARG A 73 4.93 -2.84 4.10
CA ARG A 73 4.39 -3.65 2.98
C ARG A 73 3.56 -4.85 3.42
N ARG A 74 4.11 -5.70 4.29
CA ARG A 74 3.43 -6.93 4.75
C ARG A 74 2.16 -6.61 5.55
N HIS A 75 2.20 -5.55 6.34
CA HIS A 75 1.11 -5.15 7.22
C HIS A 75 -0.03 -4.53 6.43
N LEU A 76 0.29 -3.65 5.49
CA LEU A 76 -0.67 -3.07 4.54
C LEU A 76 -1.32 -4.15 3.68
N TYR A 77 -0.55 -5.09 3.13
CA TYR A 77 -1.11 -6.21 2.36
C TYR A 77 -2.15 -7.01 3.17
N LYS A 78 -1.82 -7.37 4.42
CA LYS A 78 -2.76 -8.09 5.29
C LYS A 78 -4.01 -7.27 5.59
N LEU A 79 -3.85 -5.97 5.81
CA LEU A 79 -4.94 -5.05 6.12
C LEU A 79 -5.90 -4.87 4.93
N THR A 80 -5.37 -4.72 3.72
CA THR A 80 -6.17 -4.33 2.54
C THR A 80 -6.64 -5.52 1.69
N SER A 81 -5.91 -6.64 1.66
CA SER A 81 -6.16 -7.76 0.71
C SER A 81 -7.56 -8.37 0.77
N ARG A 82 -8.25 -8.29 1.91
CA ARG A 82 -9.64 -8.76 2.05
C ARG A 82 -10.67 -7.81 1.47
N PHE A 83 -10.36 -6.52 1.44
CA PHE A 83 -11.27 -5.44 1.05
C PHE A 83 -11.02 -4.95 -0.37
N ILE A 84 -9.77 -5.03 -0.84
CA ILE A 84 -9.35 -4.63 -2.19
C ILE A 84 -8.54 -5.78 -2.81
N PRO A 85 -9.18 -6.88 -3.26
CA PRO A 85 -8.50 -8.11 -3.65
C PRO A 85 -7.55 -8.00 -4.85
N GLN A 86 -7.76 -6.99 -5.70
CA GLN A 86 -6.93 -6.65 -6.86
C GLN A 86 -5.75 -5.75 -6.54
N LEU A 87 -5.68 -5.18 -5.32
CA LEU A 87 -4.59 -4.30 -4.90
C LEU A 87 -3.29 -5.09 -4.76
N VAL A 88 -2.30 -4.68 -5.54
CA VAL A 88 -0.91 -5.11 -5.37
C VAL A 88 -0.24 -4.17 -4.38
N VAL A 89 0.43 -4.70 -3.37
CA VAL A 89 1.19 -3.89 -2.40
C VAL A 89 2.67 -4.17 -2.61
N LEU A 90 3.40 -3.16 -3.08
CA LEU A 90 4.83 -3.23 -3.37
C LEU A 90 5.62 -2.33 -2.43
N SER A 91 6.82 -2.77 -2.08
CA SER A 91 7.79 -1.87 -1.45
C SER A 91 8.67 -1.17 -2.48
N HIS A 92 9.21 0.00 -2.13
CA HIS A 92 10.20 0.69 -2.96
C HIS A 92 11.41 -0.21 -3.31
N ASN A 93 11.78 -1.17 -2.44
CA ASN A 93 12.87 -2.11 -2.70
C ASN A 93 12.54 -3.20 -3.74
N GLU A 94 11.26 -3.36 -4.09
CA GLU A 94 10.81 -4.31 -5.12
C GLU A 94 10.79 -3.68 -6.52
N LEU A 95 11.08 -2.38 -6.62
CA LEU A 95 11.24 -1.68 -7.88
C LEU A 95 12.65 -1.87 -8.42
N THR A 96 12.77 -2.11 -9.72
CA THR A 96 14.07 -2.16 -10.40
C THR A 96 14.58 -0.73 -10.64
N SER A 97 15.90 -0.56 -10.78
CA SER A 97 16.51 0.76 -10.95
C SER A 97 16.11 1.47 -12.26
N ASP A 98 15.59 0.72 -13.23
CA ASP A 98 15.05 1.20 -14.50
C ASP A 98 13.52 1.38 -14.49
N ALA A 99 12.86 1.15 -13.37
CA ALA A 99 11.42 1.35 -13.26
C ALA A 99 11.08 2.84 -13.34
N ASP A 100 10.26 3.21 -14.31
CA ASP A 100 9.65 4.53 -14.40
C ASP A 100 8.34 4.52 -13.62
N VAL A 101 8.28 5.26 -12.51
CA VAL A 101 7.16 5.23 -11.56
C VAL A 101 6.52 6.61 -11.51
N GLN A 102 5.22 6.66 -11.83
CA GLN A 102 4.42 7.87 -11.72
C GLN A 102 3.42 7.71 -10.57
N SER A 103 3.55 8.54 -9.54
CA SER A 103 2.53 8.59 -8.48
C SER A 103 1.31 9.33 -8.99
N VAL A 104 0.16 8.64 -9.07
CA VAL A 104 -1.12 9.24 -9.50
C VAL A 104 -1.93 9.75 -8.32
N ALA A 105 -1.74 9.16 -7.13
CA ALA A 105 -2.40 9.58 -5.90
C ALA A 105 -1.49 9.44 -4.69
N LEU A 106 -1.74 10.24 -3.66
CA LEU A 106 -1.13 10.14 -2.35
C LEU A 106 -2.25 10.00 -1.30
N VAL A 107 -2.21 8.90 -0.55
CA VAL A 107 -3.13 8.64 0.57
C VAL A 107 -2.48 9.13 1.84
N GLU A 108 -3.10 10.12 2.47
CA GLU A 108 -2.66 10.68 3.75
C GLU A 108 -3.75 10.53 4.79
N MET A 109 -3.37 10.07 5.98
CA MET A 109 -4.27 10.02 7.13
C MET A 109 -4.01 11.27 7.96
N SER A 110 -4.62 12.40 7.59
CA SER A 110 -4.49 13.63 8.35
C SER A 110 -4.94 13.41 9.79
N HIS A 111 -4.10 13.78 10.75
CA HIS A 111 -4.56 14.00 12.13
C HIS A 111 -5.48 15.22 12.09
N ALA A 112 -6.78 15.00 11.94
CA ALA A 112 -7.74 16.01 12.39
C ALA A 112 -7.55 16.09 13.92
N GLY A 113 -6.87 17.14 14.35
CA GLY A 113 -6.62 17.45 15.76
C GLY A 113 -7.89 17.67 16.55
#